data_AF-A0A6M7V5F2-F1
#
_entry.id   AF-A0A6M7V5F2-F1
#
_cell.length_a   1.000
_cell.length_b   1.000
_cell.length_c   1.000
_cell.angle_alpha   90.00
_cell.angle_beta   90.00
_cell.angle_gamma   90.00
#
_symmetry.space_group_name_H-M   'P 1'
#
loop_
_entity.id
_entity.type
_entity.pdbx_description
1 polymer ?
#
loop_
_entity_poly.entity_id
_entity_poly.type
_entity_poly.pdbx_seq_one_letter_code
_entity_poly.pdbx_strand_id
1 'polypeptide(L)'
;MTISSMRPATPGRNSSQIPRPSHQSGCANGPMSVKPHDSWYNGQVRVLYPALMLAIVPAMFGHALAQTKPSFDCAKAASVAEKAICADPALAQADADVAKNYAALLKTLDPRAGKALRDDQGDFIAYRDQIAGFNENTPKDQQTFDLGEFLRDRATFLTGIRKPTDAGFAGTWSSVGGTVEIKTAGAGKLEVSEDVANPATGGGECDIDGTVMSMEPSS
;
A
#
# COMPACT_ATOMS: atom_id res chain seq x y z
N MET A 1 -7.22 -31.44 14.60
CA MET A 1 -8.26 -30.56 15.15
C MET A 1 -8.53 -29.45 14.14
N THR A 2 -9.78 -29.32 13.73
CA THR A 2 -10.24 -28.57 12.56
C THR A 2 -10.54 -27.13 12.96
N ILE A 3 -9.93 -26.13 12.31
CA ILE A 3 -10.38 -24.74 12.43
C ILE A 3 -11.09 -24.36 11.13
N SER A 4 -12.38 -24.07 11.30
CA SER A 4 -13.38 -23.86 10.26
C SER A 4 -13.08 -22.62 9.42
N SER A 5 -13.27 -22.77 8.12
CA SER A 5 -13.32 -21.69 7.12
C SER A 5 -14.37 -20.64 7.53
N MET A 6 -13.97 -19.37 7.64
CA MET A 6 -14.91 -18.25 7.66
C MET A 6 -15.57 -18.15 6.28
N ARG A 7 -16.83 -18.59 6.20
CA ARG A 7 -17.77 -18.27 5.12
C ARG A 7 -18.63 -17.07 5.54
N PRO A 8 -19.14 -16.27 4.58
CA PRO A 8 -19.97 -15.11 4.89
C PRO A 8 -21.32 -15.53 5.52
N ALA A 9 -21.80 -14.71 6.45
CA ALA A 9 -23.09 -14.91 7.11
C ALA A 9 -24.26 -14.71 6.13
N THR A 10 -25.07 -15.73 5.94
CA THR A 10 -26.43 -15.59 5.39
C THR A 10 -27.34 -14.88 6.41
N PRO A 11 -28.28 -14.03 5.96
CA PRO A 11 -29.06 -13.16 6.83
C PRO A 11 -30.17 -13.96 7.51
N GLY A 12 -30.20 -13.95 8.84
CA GLY A 12 -31.29 -14.59 9.58
C GLY A 12 -31.03 -14.80 11.06
N ARG A 13 -30.92 -13.71 11.84
CA ARG A 13 -31.46 -13.63 13.22
C ARG A 13 -31.34 -12.22 13.82
N ASN A 14 -32.51 -11.64 14.08
CA ASN A 14 -32.90 -10.54 14.95
C ASN A 14 -31.79 -9.66 15.60
N SER A 15 -31.64 -8.43 15.09
CA SER A 15 -30.64 -7.41 15.47
C SER A 15 -30.88 -6.69 16.80
N SER A 16 -31.66 -7.23 17.74
CA SER A 16 -32.12 -6.46 18.91
C SER A 16 -31.37 -6.70 20.23
N GLN A 17 -30.29 -7.49 20.26
CA GLN A 17 -29.64 -7.87 21.52
C GLN A 17 -28.11 -7.70 21.61
N ILE A 18 -27.49 -6.96 20.69
CA ILE A 18 -26.07 -6.58 20.85
C ILE A 18 -26.02 -5.21 21.55
N PRO A 19 -25.38 -5.08 22.73
CA PRO A 19 -25.17 -3.79 23.37
C PRO A 19 -24.29 -2.91 22.47
N ARG A 20 -24.77 -1.72 22.11
CA ARG A 20 -24.01 -0.74 21.32
C ARG A 20 -22.94 -0.09 22.21
N PRO A 21 -21.65 -0.04 21.81
CA PRO A 21 -20.67 0.78 22.50
C PRO A 21 -21.05 2.27 22.40
N SER A 22 -20.85 2.99 23.49
CA SER A 22 -21.44 4.31 23.78
C SER A 22 -20.63 5.51 23.30
N HIS A 23 -19.74 5.37 22.31
CA HIS A 23 -18.95 6.48 21.80
C HIS A 23 -18.90 6.45 20.26
N GLN A 24 -19.95 6.97 19.63
CA GLN A 24 -19.87 7.52 18.26
C GLN A 24 -19.74 9.03 18.41
N SER A 25 -18.53 9.51 18.62
CA SER A 25 -18.25 10.95 18.58
C SER A 25 -17.45 11.27 17.31
N GLY A 26 -18.11 11.89 16.34
CA GLY A 26 -17.42 12.80 15.41
C GLY A 26 -17.19 12.33 13.98
N CYS A 27 -18.21 11.89 13.24
CA CYS A 27 -18.12 11.90 11.77
C CYS A 27 -18.19 13.37 11.28
N ALA A 28 -17.05 14.06 11.19
CA ALA A 28 -16.98 15.41 10.65
C ALA A 28 -16.38 15.39 9.23
N ASN A 29 -17.22 15.66 8.22
CA ASN A 29 -16.78 15.88 6.85
C ASN A 29 -15.99 17.21 6.77
N GLY A 30 -14.67 17.16 6.65
CA GLY A 30 -13.82 18.32 6.42
C GLY A 30 -12.77 18.03 5.34
N PRO A 31 -12.42 19.01 4.48
CA PRO A 31 -11.44 18.81 3.41
C PRO A 31 -10.04 18.60 4.00
N MET A 32 -9.38 17.50 3.61
CA MET A 32 -8.02 17.19 4.03
C MET A 32 -7.03 18.13 3.31
N SER A 33 -6.42 19.05 4.06
CA SER A 33 -5.30 19.85 3.57
C SER A 33 -4.04 19.00 3.51
N VAL A 34 -3.69 18.52 2.32
CA VAL A 34 -2.37 17.92 2.06
C VAL A 34 -1.33 19.04 2.09
N LYS A 35 -0.37 18.98 3.03
CA LYS A 35 0.77 19.90 3.03
C LYS A 35 1.78 19.44 1.96
N PRO A 36 2.30 20.35 1.10
CA PRO A 36 3.39 20.01 0.19
C PRO A 36 4.61 19.59 1.00
N HIS A 37 5.21 18.45 0.68
CA HIS A 37 6.52 18.09 1.20
C HIS A 37 7.54 19.07 0.61
N ASP A 38 8.37 19.64 1.49
CA ASP A 38 9.34 20.66 1.12
C ASP A 38 10.33 20.14 0.07
N SER A 39 10.44 20.92 -1.01
CA SER A 39 11.33 20.77 -2.13
C SER A 39 12.81 20.88 -1.69
N TRP A 40 13.46 19.75 -1.40
CA TRP A 40 14.90 19.66 -1.19
C TRP A 40 15.68 19.50 -2.49
N TYR A 41 15.53 20.43 -3.44
CA TYR A 41 16.49 20.62 -4.53
C TYR A 41 16.58 22.10 -4.89
N ASN A 42 17.46 22.83 -4.22
CA ASN A 42 17.92 24.15 -4.66
C ASN A 42 19.43 24.27 -4.45
N GLY A 43 20.18 23.49 -5.21
CA GLY A 43 21.61 23.69 -5.41
C GLY A 43 21.84 24.47 -6.71
N GLN A 44 22.10 25.77 -6.61
CA GLN A 44 22.50 26.58 -7.76
C GLN A 44 23.91 26.17 -8.22
N VAL A 45 24.02 25.36 -9.27
CA VAL A 45 25.31 25.06 -9.90
C VAL A 45 25.63 26.18 -10.90
N ARG A 46 26.59 27.05 -10.55
CA ARG A 46 27.18 28.01 -11.49
C ARG A 46 28.03 27.25 -12.52
N VAL A 47 27.50 27.09 -13.73
CA VAL A 47 28.24 26.53 -14.88
C VAL A 47 29.16 27.61 -15.44
N LEU A 48 30.47 27.46 -15.22
CA LEU A 48 31.49 28.21 -15.94
C LEU A 48 31.89 27.41 -17.18
N TYR A 49 31.53 27.91 -18.36
CA TYR A 49 31.99 27.37 -19.66
C TYR A 49 33.42 27.83 -19.94
N PRO A 50 34.39 26.93 -20.17
CA PRO A 50 35.47 27.21 -21.09
C PRO A 50 35.11 26.64 -22.46
N ALA A 51 35.34 27.49 -23.46
CA ALA A 51 35.15 27.21 -24.86
C ALA A 51 36.13 26.14 -25.39
N LEU A 52 35.64 25.41 -26.40
CA LEU A 52 36.38 24.74 -27.47
C LEU A 52 37.04 23.39 -27.15
N MET A 53 36.39 22.29 -27.57
CA MET A 53 37.04 21.26 -28.39
C MET A 53 36.06 20.63 -29.39
N LEU A 54 36.61 20.41 -30.58
CA LEU A 54 36.00 20.01 -31.83
C LEU A 54 35.56 18.52 -31.83
N ALA A 55 34.41 18.29 -32.47
CA ALA A 55 33.84 17.03 -32.99
C ALA A 55 34.60 15.70 -32.77
N ILE A 56 34.00 14.81 -31.97
CA ILE A 56 34.07 13.36 -32.17
C ILE A 56 32.63 12.85 -32.15
N VAL A 57 32.10 12.51 -33.33
CA VAL A 57 30.89 11.69 -33.48
C VAL A 57 31.35 10.25 -33.64
N PRO A 58 31.07 9.37 -32.66
CA PRO A 58 30.70 8.00 -32.94
C PRO A 58 29.18 7.92 -32.83
N ALA A 59 28.55 7.41 -33.88
CA ALA A 59 27.14 7.03 -33.85
C ALA A 59 26.91 5.99 -32.74
N MET A 60 26.47 6.44 -31.56
CA MET A 60 25.93 5.59 -30.49
C MET A 60 24.41 5.80 -30.38
N PHE A 61 23.69 5.63 -31.48
CA PHE A 61 22.23 5.53 -31.45
C PHE A 61 21.83 4.06 -31.43
N GLY A 62 21.92 3.47 -30.24
CA GLY A 62 21.58 2.07 -30.03
C GLY A 62 21.68 1.65 -28.57
N HIS A 63 21.39 2.55 -27.63
CA HIS A 63 21.01 2.08 -26.29
C HIS A 63 19.63 1.47 -26.45
N ALA A 64 19.59 0.18 -26.81
CA ALA A 64 18.43 -0.64 -26.51
C ALA A 64 18.28 -0.58 -24.99
N LEU A 65 17.49 0.38 -24.51
CA LEU A 65 17.02 0.36 -23.14
C LEU A 65 16.30 -0.97 -23.04
N ALA A 66 16.90 -1.93 -22.33
CA ALA A 66 16.21 -3.15 -21.97
C ALA A 66 14.93 -2.67 -21.30
N GLN A 67 13.79 -2.78 -22.00
CA GLN A 67 12.53 -2.37 -21.41
C GLN A 67 12.35 -3.23 -20.17
N THR A 68 12.37 -2.61 -19.00
CA THR A 68 12.07 -3.33 -17.77
C THR A 68 10.71 -3.97 -17.96
N LYS A 69 10.68 -5.29 -17.87
CA LYS A 69 9.44 -6.04 -17.95
C LYS A 69 8.75 -5.96 -16.59
N PRO A 70 7.43 -5.70 -16.54
CA PRO A 70 6.69 -5.82 -15.28
C PRO A 70 6.71 -7.27 -14.78
N SER A 71 6.18 -7.49 -13.59
CA SER A 71 6.12 -8.79 -12.93
C SER A 71 5.22 -9.82 -13.62
N PHE A 72 4.51 -9.42 -14.66
CA PHE A 72 3.58 -10.24 -15.44
C PHE A 72 3.89 -10.18 -16.95
N ASP A 73 3.18 -11.00 -17.72
CA ASP A 73 3.30 -11.04 -19.17
C ASP A 73 2.37 -10.00 -19.81
N CYS A 74 2.93 -8.96 -20.43
CA CYS A 74 2.16 -7.92 -21.10
C CYS A 74 1.25 -8.43 -22.21
N ALA A 75 1.56 -9.57 -22.83
CA ALA A 75 0.66 -10.19 -23.80
C ALA A 75 -0.65 -10.72 -23.18
N LYS A 76 -0.68 -10.86 -21.84
CA LYS A 76 -1.83 -11.34 -21.07
C LYS A 76 -2.50 -10.24 -20.24
N ALA A 77 -2.05 -9.00 -20.36
CA ALA A 77 -2.62 -7.87 -19.64
C ALA A 77 -4.11 -7.71 -19.93
N ALA A 78 -4.93 -7.81 -18.88
CA ALA A 78 -6.38 -7.75 -18.96
C ALA A 78 -6.92 -6.45 -18.34
N SER A 79 -6.39 -6.04 -17.18
CA SER A 79 -6.88 -4.85 -16.46
C SER A 79 -6.36 -3.54 -17.06
N VAL A 80 -7.04 -2.43 -16.77
CA VAL A 80 -6.59 -1.08 -17.17
C VAL A 80 -5.21 -0.79 -16.57
N ALA A 81 -4.98 -1.18 -15.30
CA ALA A 81 -3.70 -1.03 -14.65
C ALA A 81 -2.61 -1.84 -15.36
N GLU A 82 -2.85 -3.10 -15.69
CA GLU A 82 -1.86 -3.94 -16.36
C GLU A 82 -1.47 -3.38 -17.73
N LYS A 83 -2.44 -2.87 -18.50
CA LYS A 83 -2.18 -2.21 -19.79
C LYS A 83 -1.38 -0.92 -19.60
N ALA A 84 -1.73 -0.10 -18.62
CA ALA A 84 -1.00 1.13 -18.30
C ALA A 84 0.45 0.82 -17.88
N ILE A 85 0.64 -0.18 -17.01
CA ILE A 85 1.96 -0.65 -16.56
C ILE A 85 2.80 -1.14 -17.76
N CYS A 86 2.20 -1.87 -18.69
CA CYS A 86 2.90 -2.33 -19.89
C CYS A 86 3.25 -1.22 -20.89
N ALA A 87 2.50 -0.13 -20.91
CA ALA A 87 2.71 0.99 -21.82
C ALA A 87 3.76 2.00 -21.30
N ASP A 88 4.04 2.03 -20.00
CA ASP A 88 4.97 2.97 -19.36
C ASP A 88 6.15 2.23 -18.69
N PRO A 89 7.39 2.39 -19.19
CA PRO A 89 8.57 1.75 -18.60
C PRO A 89 8.80 2.06 -17.11
N ALA A 90 8.41 3.26 -16.64
CA ALA A 90 8.58 3.62 -15.24
C ALA A 90 7.56 2.88 -14.35
N LEU A 91 6.34 2.68 -14.83
CA LEU A 91 5.34 1.86 -14.14
C LEU A 91 5.73 0.38 -14.15
N ALA A 92 6.26 -0.11 -15.28
CA ALA A 92 6.77 -1.47 -15.39
C ALA A 92 7.90 -1.76 -14.38
N GLN A 93 8.82 -0.80 -14.20
CA GLN A 93 9.87 -0.90 -13.20
C GLN A 93 9.31 -0.89 -11.77
N ALA A 94 8.39 0.02 -11.46
CA ALA A 94 7.77 0.08 -10.13
C ALA A 94 7.01 -1.22 -9.78
N ASP A 95 6.27 -1.80 -10.73
CA ASP A 95 5.59 -3.09 -10.56
C ASP A 95 6.61 -4.24 -10.33
N ALA A 96 7.69 -4.27 -11.11
CA ALA A 96 8.76 -5.25 -10.92
C ALA A 96 9.41 -5.15 -9.54
N ASP A 97 9.61 -3.92 -9.03
CA ASP A 97 10.17 -3.68 -7.70
C ASP A 97 9.21 -4.14 -6.58
N VAL A 98 7.90 -3.90 -6.72
CA VAL A 98 6.88 -4.45 -5.80
C VAL A 98 6.99 -5.97 -5.75
N ALA A 99 6.99 -6.64 -6.91
CA ALA A 99 7.03 -8.10 -6.97
C ALA A 99 8.32 -8.68 -6.38
N LYS A 100 9.47 -8.05 -6.66
CA LYS A 100 10.76 -8.43 -6.10
C LYS A 100 10.76 -8.32 -4.57
N ASN A 101 10.30 -7.19 -4.03
CA ASN A 101 10.29 -6.95 -2.59
C ASN A 101 9.29 -7.85 -1.86
N TYR A 102 8.11 -8.07 -2.46
CA TYR A 102 7.11 -9.01 -1.97
C TYR A 102 7.67 -10.44 -1.87
N ALA A 103 8.32 -10.93 -2.93
CA ALA A 103 8.92 -12.26 -2.96
C ALA A 103 10.10 -12.39 -1.97
N ALA A 104 10.86 -11.32 -1.74
CA ALA A 104 11.91 -11.29 -0.74
C ALA A 104 11.33 -11.36 0.68
N LEU A 105 10.32 -10.55 0.99
CA LEU A 105 9.67 -10.52 2.29
C LEU A 105 8.98 -11.84 2.62
N LEU A 106 8.26 -12.46 1.68
CA LEU A 106 7.61 -13.76 1.92
C LEU A 106 8.57 -14.86 2.41
N LYS A 107 9.84 -14.80 2.02
CA LYS A 107 10.85 -15.79 2.43
C LYS A 107 11.28 -15.65 3.89
N THR A 108 11.03 -14.49 4.51
CA THR A 108 11.44 -14.21 5.90
C THR A 108 10.30 -14.42 6.90
N LEU A 109 9.06 -14.54 6.42
CA LEU A 109 7.86 -14.65 7.23
C LEU A 109 7.51 -16.11 7.56
N ASP A 110 6.97 -16.33 8.75
CA ASP A 110 6.33 -17.61 9.09
C ASP A 110 5.01 -17.80 8.31
N PRO A 111 4.41 -19.01 8.32
CA PRO A 111 3.21 -19.28 7.52
C PRO A 111 2.02 -18.36 7.79
N ARG A 112 1.84 -17.91 9.04
CA ARG A 112 0.71 -17.03 9.43
C ARG A 112 0.95 -15.62 8.90
N ALA A 113 2.12 -15.05 9.16
CA ALA A 113 2.50 -13.74 8.65
C ALA A 113 2.54 -13.73 7.11
N GLY A 114 3.03 -14.79 6.48
CA GLY A 114 3.02 -14.95 5.03
C GLY A 114 1.61 -15.03 4.44
N LYS A 115 0.62 -15.58 5.17
CA LYS A 115 -0.79 -15.53 4.74
C LYS A 115 -1.31 -14.09 4.79
N ALA A 116 -1.09 -13.38 5.90
CA ALA A 116 -1.53 -12.00 6.02
C ALA A 116 -0.95 -11.12 4.91
N LEU A 117 0.34 -11.28 4.59
CA LEU A 117 0.97 -10.56 3.48
C LEU A 117 0.38 -10.92 2.11
N ARG A 118 -0.06 -12.17 1.89
CA ARG A 118 -0.75 -12.57 0.65
C ARG A 118 -2.11 -11.91 0.51
N ASP A 119 -2.88 -11.87 1.61
CA ASP A 119 -4.20 -11.24 1.63
C ASP A 119 -4.05 -9.73 1.35
N ASP A 120 -3.15 -9.05 2.06
CA ASP A 120 -2.82 -7.63 1.89
C ASP A 120 -2.29 -7.30 0.48
N GLN A 121 -1.50 -8.18 -0.13
CA GLN A 121 -1.08 -8.02 -1.52
C GLN A 121 -2.24 -8.16 -2.51
N GLY A 122 -3.25 -8.98 -2.20
CA GLY A 122 -4.49 -9.07 -2.97
C GLY A 122 -5.29 -7.77 -2.95
N ASP A 123 -5.40 -7.16 -1.78
CA ASP A 123 -6.06 -5.85 -1.62
C ASP A 123 -5.30 -4.74 -2.37
N PHE A 124 -3.97 -4.76 -2.32
CA PHE A 124 -3.14 -3.84 -3.10
C PHE A 124 -3.42 -3.95 -4.61
N ILE A 125 -3.57 -5.16 -5.15
CA ILE A 125 -3.90 -5.38 -6.56
C ILE A 125 -5.29 -4.81 -6.88
N ALA A 126 -6.26 -4.98 -5.99
CA ALA A 126 -7.59 -4.43 -6.17
C ALA A 126 -7.58 -2.88 -6.21
N TYR A 127 -6.86 -2.23 -5.28
CA TYR A 127 -6.71 -0.78 -5.28
C TYR A 127 -5.94 -0.26 -6.50
N ARG A 128 -4.88 -0.95 -6.91
CA ARG A 128 -4.12 -0.64 -8.14
C ARG A 128 -5.05 -0.60 -9.36
N ASP A 129 -5.90 -1.59 -9.50
CA ASP A 129 -6.84 -1.68 -10.62
C ASP A 129 -7.93 -0.60 -10.53
N GLN A 130 -8.40 -0.24 -9.33
CA GLN A 130 -9.34 0.87 -9.13
C GLN A 130 -8.73 2.23 -9.48
N ILE A 131 -7.52 2.53 -8.99
CA ILE A 131 -6.79 3.77 -9.29
C ILE A 131 -6.62 3.92 -10.80
N ALA A 132 -6.16 2.87 -11.47
CA ALA A 132 -6.00 2.90 -12.93
C ALA A 132 -7.35 3.09 -13.66
N GLY A 133 -8.43 2.51 -13.14
CA GLY A 133 -9.78 2.69 -13.67
C GLY A 133 -10.27 4.14 -13.54
N PHE A 134 -10.03 4.81 -12.40
CA PHE A 134 -10.38 6.23 -12.24
C PHE A 134 -9.56 7.15 -13.16
N ASN A 135 -8.33 6.75 -13.45
CA ASN A 135 -7.44 7.48 -14.35
C ASN A 135 -7.66 7.14 -15.83
N GLU A 136 -8.57 6.23 -16.16
CA GLU A 136 -8.78 5.81 -17.54
C GLU A 136 -9.26 7.01 -18.37
N ASN A 137 -8.49 7.37 -19.39
CA ASN A 137 -8.70 8.56 -20.24
C ASN A 137 -8.51 9.91 -19.54
N THR A 138 -7.96 9.94 -18.33
CA THR A 138 -7.62 11.16 -17.60
C THR A 138 -6.15 11.53 -17.88
N PRO A 139 -5.85 12.73 -18.42
CA PRO A 139 -4.48 13.20 -18.58
C PRO A 139 -3.71 13.16 -17.26
N LYS A 140 -2.42 12.81 -17.30
CA LYS A 140 -1.60 12.57 -16.10
C LYS A 140 -1.55 13.76 -15.14
N ASP A 141 -1.55 14.98 -15.67
CA ASP A 141 -1.58 16.23 -14.91
C ASP A 141 -2.92 16.51 -14.21
N GLN A 142 -3.96 15.70 -14.49
CA GLN A 142 -5.30 15.80 -13.90
C GLN A 142 -5.65 14.60 -13.02
N GLN A 143 -4.76 13.62 -12.88
CA GLN A 143 -5.00 12.44 -12.04
C GLN A 143 -4.86 12.82 -10.57
N THR A 144 -5.91 12.56 -9.78
CA THR A 144 -5.89 12.79 -8.33
C THR A 144 -5.12 11.69 -7.58
N PHE A 145 -5.03 10.49 -8.15
CA PHE A 145 -4.34 9.34 -7.58
C PHE A 145 -3.28 8.84 -8.57
N ASP A 146 -2.00 9.08 -8.31
CA ASP A 146 -0.93 8.65 -9.23
C ASP A 146 -0.65 7.15 -9.06
N LEU A 147 -0.93 6.37 -10.11
CA LEU A 147 -0.69 4.93 -10.12
C LEU A 147 0.79 4.58 -9.84
N GLY A 148 1.71 5.39 -10.37
CA GLY A 148 3.14 5.16 -10.18
C GLY A 148 3.59 5.40 -8.74
N GLU A 149 3.08 6.44 -8.09
CA GLU A 149 3.29 6.73 -6.68
C GLU A 149 2.78 5.59 -5.82
N PHE A 150 1.55 5.13 -6.07
CA PHE A 150 0.98 3.98 -5.37
C PHE A 150 1.83 2.71 -5.49
N LEU A 151 2.38 2.40 -6.68
CA LEU A 151 3.29 1.26 -6.86
C LEU A 151 4.62 1.45 -6.08
N ARG A 152 5.22 2.65 -6.12
CA ARG A 152 6.49 2.94 -5.44
C ARG A 152 6.35 2.93 -3.92
N ASP A 153 5.25 3.45 -3.40
CA ASP A 153 4.94 3.46 -1.97
C ASP A 153 4.78 2.04 -1.47
N ARG A 154 4.08 1.19 -2.22
CA ARG A 154 4.00 -0.24 -1.90
C ARG A 154 5.37 -0.91 -1.90
N ALA A 155 6.19 -0.65 -2.91
CA ALA A 155 7.54 -1.22 -2.98
C ALA A 155 8.37 -0.82 -1.74
N THR A 156 8.25 0.43 -1.31
CA THR A 156 8.91 0.96 -0.11
C THR A 156 8.37 0.31 1.16
N PHE A 157 7.05 0.24 1.32
CA PHE A 157 6.37 -0.39 2.44
C PHE A 157 6.85 -1.84 2.66
N LEU A 158 6.92 -2.64 1.60
CA LEU A 158 7.36 -4.03 1.65
C LEU A 158 8.80 -4.19 2.17
N THR A 159 9.68 -3.22 1.92
CA THR A 159 11.06 -3.24 2.46
C THR A 159 11.15 -2.78 3.91
N GLY A 160 10.14 -2.05 4.38
CA GLY A 160 10.05 -1.54 5.74
C GLY A 160 9.51 -2.55 6.76
N ILE A 161 8.78 -3.59 6.30
CA ILE A 161 8.21 -4.61 7.19
C ILE A 161 9.33 -5.42 7.86
N ARG A 162 9.28 -5.47 9.19
CA ARG A 162 10.18 -6.25 10.03
C ARG A 162 9.38 -7.12 10.99
N LYS A 163 9.89 -8.32 11.28
CA LYS A 163 9.36 -9.16 12.35
C LYS A 163 9.74 -8.52 13.71
N PRO A 164 8.78 -8.17 14.58
CA PRO A 164 9.09 -7.76 15.94
C PRO A 164 9.75 -8.92 16.69
N THR A 165 10.76 -8.64 17.50
CA THR A 165 11.49 -9.70 18.21
C THR A 165 10.66 -10.33 19.32
N ASP A 166 9.86 -9.56 20.08
CA ASP A 166 9.09 -10.07 21.25
C ASP A 166 7.93 -9.15 21.69
N ALA A 167 6.94 -8.86 20.83
CA ALA A 167 5.85 -7.97 21.22
C ALA A 167 4.50 -8.66 20.99
N GLY A 168 3.95 -9.30 22.03
CA GLY A 168 2.65 -10.00 22.07
C GLY A 168 1.66 -9.63 20.95
N PHE A 169 0.63 -8.83 21.23
CA PHE A 169 -0.21 -8.21 20.19
C PHE A 169 -0.07 -6.69 20.16
N ALA A 170 0.56 -6.11 21.20
CA ALA A 170 0.75 -4.68 21.32
C ALA A 170 1.81 -4.21 20.30
N GLY A 171 1.49 -3.15 19.56
CA GLY A 171 2.30 -2.63 18.49
C GLY A 171 1.46 -2.03 17.38
N THR A 172 2.15 -1.46 16.39
CA THR A 172 1.56 -0.89 15.19
C THR A 172 1.61 -1.92 14.07
N TRP A 173 0.45 -2.20 13.49
CA TRP A 173 0.24 -3.13 12.40
C TRP A 173 -0.18 -2.34 11.19
N SER A 174 0.50 -2.50 10.06
CA SER A 174 0.19 -1.74 8.85
C SER A 174 -0.10 -2.67 7.69
N SER A 175 -0.98 -2.20 6.81
CA SER A 175 -1.40 -2.84 5.57
C SER A 175 -1.53 -1.77 4.49
N VAL A 176 -1.86 -2.15 3.26
CA VAL A 176 -2.20 -1.20 2.19
C VAL A 176 -3.45 -0.38 2.53
N GLY A 177 -4.34 -0.91 3.36
CA GLY A 177 -5.60 -0.26 3.74
C GLY A 177 -5.52 0.63 4.97
N GLY A 178 -4.35 0.77 5.60
CA GLY A 178 -4.17 1.60 6.78
C GLY A 178 -3.41 0.90 7.90
N THR A 179 -3.49 1.50 9.09
CA THR A 179 -2.72 1.13 10.27
C THR A 179 -3.64 0.85 11.45
N VAL A 180 -3.33 -0.21 12.20
CA VAL A 180 -3.98 -0.55 13.46
C VAL A 180 -2.92 -0.45 14.56
N GLU A 181 -3.18 0.37 15.57
CA GLU A 181 -2.36 0.45 16.77
C GLU A 181 -3.03 -0.32 17.92
N ILE A 182 -2.28 -1.22 18.55
CA ILE A 182 -2.73 -1.99 19.71
C ILE A 182 -1.88 -1.62 20.93
N LYS A 183 -2.51 -1.10 21.97
CA LYS A 183 -1.87 -0.72 23.25
C LYS A 183 -2.35 -1.60 24.39
N THR A 184 -1.48 -1.82 25.39
CA THR A 184 -1.86 -2.52 26.62
C THR A 184 -2.60 -1.56 27.55
N ALA A 185 -3.83 -1.89 27.93
CA ALA A 185 -4.69 -1.09 28.82
C ALA A 185 -4.71 -1.60 30.28
N GLY A 186 -3.86 -2.59 30.61
CA GLY A 186 -3.80 -3.22 31.94
C GLY A 186 -4.82 -4.36 32.14
N ALA A 187 -4.59 -5.22 33.14
CA ALA A 187 -5.48 -6.33 33.52
C ALA A 187 -5.92 -7.25 32.35
N GLY A 188 -5.01 -7.56 31.41
CA GLY A 188 -5.31 -8.41 30.25
C GLY A 188 -6.20 -7.73 29.20
N LYS A 189 -6.29 -6.39 29.21
CA LYS A 189 -7.04 -5.61 28.22
C LYS A 189 -6.11 -4.97 27.20
N LEU A 190 -6.57 -4.90 25.95
CA LEU A 190 -5.93 -4.19 24.85
C LEU A 190 -6.85 -3.08 24.37
N GLU A 191 -6.28 -1.91 24.13
CA GLU A 191 -6.91 -0.80 23.42
C GLU A 191 -6.48 -0.87 21.96
N VAL A 192 -7.44 -0.79 21.05
CA VAL A 192 -7.22 -0.87 19.61
C VAL A 192 -7.73 0.42 18.99
N SER A 193 -6.86 1.07 18.22
CA SER A 193 -7.19 2.24 17.41
C SER A 193 -6.86 1.92 15.96
N GLU A 194 -7.79 2.20 15.06
CA GLU A 194 -7.62 1.96 13.62
C GLU A 194 -7.64 3.30 12.87
N ASP A 195 -6.64 3.51 12.02
CA ASP A 195 -6.53 4.60 11.06
C ASP A 195 -6.59 3.96 9.66
N VAL A 196 -7.75 4.09 9.01
CA VAL A 196 -8.10 3.34 7.80
C VAL A 196 -8.52 4.32 6.71
N ALA A 197 -7.64 4.48 5.72
CA ALA A 197 -7.91 5.24 4.52
C ALA A 197 -8.09 4.29 3.32
N ASN A 198 -9.14 4.50 2.51
CA ASN A 198 -9.21 3.86 1.20
C ASN A 198 -8.22 4.56 0.24
N PRO A 199 -7.15 3.89 -0.23
CA PRO A 199 -6.12 4.54 -1.05
C PRO A 199 -6.62 4.97 -2.43
N ALA A 200 -7.69 4.36 -2.93
CA ALA A 200 -8.23 4.65 -4.26
C ALA A 200 -9.31 5.75 -4.26
N THR A 201 -9.94 6.04 -3.12
CA THR A 201 -11.04 7.02 -3.05
C THR A 201 -10.78 8.17 -2.08
N GLY A 202 -9.73 8.10 -1.26
CA GLY A 202 -9.40 9.13 -0.27
C GLY A 202 -10.55 9.44 0.71
N GLY A 203 -11.49 8.50 0.88
CA GLY A 203 -12.66 8.67 1.74
C GLY A 203 -12.24 8.63 3.21
N GLY A 204 -12.67 9.63 3.98
CA GLY A 204 -12.20 9.87 5.35
C GLY A 204 -12.44 8.73 6.33
N GLU A 205 -11.49 8.61 7.25
CA GLU A 205 -11.41 7.66 8.36
C GLU A 205 -12.73 7.42 9.09
N CYS A 206 -12.94 6.16 9.48
CA CYS A 206 -13.64 5.85 10.72
C CYS A 206 -12.57 5.55 11.76
N ASP A 207 -12.29 6.48 12.67
CA ASP A 207 -11.58 6.16 13.91
C ASP A 207 -12.47 5.19 14.69
N ILE A 208 -12.09 3.92 14.72
CA ILE A 208 -12.78 2.91 15.51
C ILE A 208 -11.89 2.59 16.71
N ASP A 209 -12.22 3.20 17.84
CA ASP A 209 -11.58 2.89 19.12
C ASP A 209 -12.37 1.84 19.89
N GLY A 210 -11.67 0.85 20.44
CA GLY A 210 -12.29 -0.21 21.23
C GLY A 210 -11.35 -0.86 22.24
N THR A 211 -11.91 -1.36 23.35
CA THR A 211 -11.19 -2.20 24.31
C THR A 211 -11.57 -3.67 24.12
N VAL A 212 -10.57 -4.53 23.91
CA VAL A 212 -10.75 -5.98 23.78
C VAL A 212 -10.00 -6.74 24.88
N MET A 213 -10.46 -7.94 25.23
CA MET A 213 -9.74 -8.82 26.16
C MET A 213 -8.66 -9.60 25.42
N SER A 214 -7.44 -9.68 25.97
CA SER A 214 -6.40 -10.55 25.44
C SER A 214 -6.75 -12.01 25.71
N MET A 215 -7.00 -12.80 24.67
CA MET A 215 -7.10 -14.26 24.79
C MET A 215 -5.68 -14.84 24.64
N GLU A 216 -5.08 -15.30 25.74
CA GLU A 216 -3.84 -16.07 25.68
C GLU A 216 -4.05 -17.37 24.88
N PRO A 217 -3.05 -17.84 24.13
CA PRO A 217 -3.15 -19.11 23.43
C PRO A 217 -3.19 -20.26 24.45
N SER A 218 -4.26 -21.06 24.41
CA SER A 218 -4.36 -22.29 25.19
C SER A 218 -3.23 -23.25 24.81
N SER A 219 -2.44 -23.66 25.80
CA SER A 219 -1.33 -24.63 25.69
C SER A 219 -1.76 -25.98 25.12
#